data_AF-A0A961PP54-F1
#
_entry.id   AF-A0A961PP54-F1
#
_cell.length_a   1.000
_cell.length_b   1.000
_cell.length_c   1.000
_cell.angle_alpha   90.00
_cell.angle_beta   90.00
_cell.angle_gamma   90.00
#
_symmetry.space_group_name_H-M   'P 1'
#
loop_
_entity.id
_entity.type
_entity.pdbx_description
1 polymer ?
#
loop_
_entity_poly.entity_id
_entity_poly.type
_entity_poly.pdbx_seq_one_letter_code
_entity_poly.pdbx_strand_id
1 'polypeptide(L)'
;MDGSCGPLGRIERHFWLTRSVARVMGISLSDCMAEGLLSESGYGELITRCRASGCDTICEAWLATQTDRAERAPAHCANAEILDRLRPPARPGRHGD
;
A
#
# COMPACT_ATOMS: atom_id res chain seq x y z
N MET A 1 19.91 18.44 -4.11
CA MET A 1 18.97 17.31 -4.28
C MET A 1 17.57 17.88 -4.28
N ASP A 2 17.26 18.62 -5.34
CA ASP A 2 15.99 19.28 -5.63
C ASP A 2 15.05 18.25 -6.26
N GLY A 3 14.33 17.52 -5.40
CA GLY A 3 13.27 16.60 -5.81
C GLY A 3 12.16 17.35 -6.51
N SER A 4 12.25 17.46 -7.84
CA SER A 4 11.29 18.14 -8.69
C SER A 4 9.88 17.57 -8.51
N CYS A 5 8.96 18.45 -8.10
CA CYS A 5 7.54 18.20 -7.99
C CYS A 5 6.91 18.21 -9.39
N GLY A 6 6.91 17.06 -10.07
CA GLY A 6 6.04 16.88 -11.23
C GLY A 6 4.56 16.93 -10.85
N PRO A 7 3.62 17.09 -11.82
CA PRO A 7 2.18 17.32 -11.59
C PRO A 7 1.46 16.21 -10.81
N LEU A 8 2.14 15.10 -10.51
CA LEU A 8 1.60 13.95 -9.81
C LEU A 8 2.06 13.86 -8.33
N GLY A 9 2.73 14.89 -7.78
CA GLY A 9 3.22 14.86 -6.38
C GLY A 9 4.58 14.19 -6.19
N ARG A 10 5.09 14.15 -4.95
CA ARG A 10 6.43 13.60 -4.61
C ARG A 10 6.41 12.08 -4.55
N ILE A 11 7.26 11.42 -5.34
CA ILE A 11 7.33 9.95 -5.40
C ILE A 11 7.55 9.31 -4.03
N GLU A 12 8.37 9.93 -3.17
CA GLU A 12 8.66 9.47 -1.81
C GLU A 12 7.38 9.37 -0.97
N ARG A 13 6.47 10.34 -1.09
CA ARG A 13 5.18 10.33 -0.37
C ARG A 13 4.33 9.13 -0.78
N HIS A 14 4.20 8.88 -2.09
CA HIS A 14 3.39 7.77 -2.60
C HIS A 14 4.02 6.40 -2.35
N PHE A 15 5.36 6.34 -2.30
CA PHE A 15 6.09 5.17 -1.85
C PHE A 15 5.71 4.81 -0.41
N TRP A 16 5.76 5.78 0.52
CA TRP A 16 5.40 5.56 1.92
C TRP A 16 3.91 5.29 2.11
N LEU A 17 3.03 5.97 1.38
CA LEU A 17 1.59 5.73 1.43
C LEU A 17 1.23 4.31 0.99
N THR A 18 1.75 3.88 -0.16
CA THR A 18 1.48 2.53 -0.69
C THR A 18 1.92 1.46 0.31
N ARG A 19 3.11 1.61 0.91
CA ARG A 19 3.62 0.69 1.94
C ARG A 19 2.77 0.72 3.21
N SER A 20 2.33 1.89 3.64
CA SER A 20 1.57 2.06 4.88
C SER A 20 0.19 1.42 4.77
N VAL A 21 -0.53 1.66 3.65
CA VAL A 21 -1.82 1.02 3.38
C VAL A 21 -1.67 -0.50 3.31
N ALA A 22 -0.68 -1.01 2.56
CA ALA A 22 -0.41 -2.44 2.47
C ALA A 22 -0.12 -3.05 3.87
N ARG A 23 0.72 -2.40 4.67
CA ARG A 23 1.08 -2.85 6.03
C ARG A 23 -0.14 -2.94 6.93
N VAL A 24 -0.99 -1.91 6.94
CA VAL A 24 -2.21 -1.91 7.77
C VAL A 24 -3.18 -3.00 7.31
N MET A 25 -3.19 -3.36 6.02
CA MET A 25 -3.92 -4.52 5.51
C MET A 25 -3.29 -5.88 5.86
N GLY A 26 -2.11 -5.89 6.51
CA GLY A 26 -1.33 -7.08 6.83
C GLY A 26 -0.62 -7.68 5.61
N ILE A 27 -0.28 -6.85 4.63
CA ILE A 27 0.44 -7.22 3.42
C ILE A 27 1.87 -6.71 3.54
N SER A 28 2.84 -7.61 3.39
CA SER A 28 4.25 -7.26 3.29
C SER A 28 4.66 -7.27 1.81
N LEU A 29 4.73 -6.08 1.19
CA LEU A 29 5.11 -5.98 -0.22
C LEU A 29 6.53 -6.52 -0.47
N SER A 30 7.41 -6.42 0.53
CA SER A 30 8.75 -7.02 0.48
C SER A 30 8.70 -8.54 0.45
N ASP A 31 7.84 -9.17 1.26
CA ASP A 31 7.68 -10.63 1.24
C ASP A 31 7.01 -11.06 -0.06
N CYS A 32 5.99 -10.33 -0.54
CA CYS A 32 5.38 -10.60 -1.85
C CYS A 32 6.40 -10.54 -2.98
N MET A 33 7.37 -9.62 -2.92
CA MET A 33 8.46 -9.58 -3.90
C MET A 33 9.43 -10.75 -3.75
N ALA A 34 9.81 -11.11 -2.52
CA ALA A 34 10.67 -12.25 -2.25
C ALA A 34 10.05 -13.59 -2.66
N GLU A 35 8.72 -13.72 -2.53
CA GLU A 35 7.93 -14.89 -2.93
C GLU A 35 7.58 -14.90 -4.43
N GLY A 36 7.94 -13.86 -5.19
CA GLY A 36 7.64 -13.74 -6.61
C GLY A 36 6.16 -13.43 -6.93
N LEU A 37 5.36 -13.06 -5.92
CA LEU A 37 3.97 -12.64 -6.06
C LEU A 37 3.84 -11.20 -6.59
N LEU A 38 4.88 -10.38 -6.40
CA LEU A 38 4.97 -9.01 -6.89
C LEU A 38 6.35 -8.81 -7.55
N SER A 39 6.40 -8.30 -8.78
CA SER A 39 7.68 -7.92 -9.38
C SER A 39 8.13 -6.53 -8.94
N GLU A 40 9.43 -6.23 -9.06
CA GLU A 40 9.95 -4.87 -8.83
C GLU A 40 9.29 -3.84 -9.75
N SER A 41 9.05 -4.20 -11.01
CA SER A 41 8.31 -3.37 -11.97
C SER A 41 6.86 -3.14 -11.52
N GLY A 42 6.16 -4.19 -11.08
CA GLY A 42 4.79 -4.10 -10.58
C GLY A 42 4.70 -3.26 -9.31
N TYR A 43 5.72 -3.31 -8.46
CA TYR A 43 5.81 -2.43 -7.29
C TYR A 43 5.97 -0.95 -7.70
N GLY A 44 6.82 -0.67 -8.70
CA GLY A 44 6.92 0.66 -9.31
C GLY A 44 5.61 1.16 -9.92
N GLU A 45 4.85 0.27 -10.56
CA GLU A 45 3.52 0.57 -11.10
C GLU A 45 2.51 0.90 -10.01
N LEU A 46 2.52 0.19 -8.87
CA LEU A 46 1.66 0.52 -7.72
C LEU A 46 1.91 1.94 -7.21
N ILE A 47 3.18 2.32 -7.08
CA ILE A 47 3.56 3.66 -6.62
C ILE A 47 3.13 4.71 -7.65
N THR A 48 3.36 4.44 -8.94
CA THR A 48 2.97 5.34 -10.03
C THR A 48 1.46 5.51 -10.13
N ARG A 49 0.69 4.44 -9.95
CA ARG A 49 -0.78 4.46 -9.91
C ARG A 49 -1.30 5.25 -8.72
N CYS A 50 -0.74 5.05 -7.53
CA CYS A 50 -1.06 5.85 -6.35
C CYS A 50 -0.78 7.34 -6.60
N ARG A 51 0.37 7.64 -7.21
CA ARG A 51 0.79 8.99 -7.57
C ARG A 51 -0.17 9.68 -8.55
N ALA A 52 -0.66 8.95 -9.55
CA ALA A 52 -1.61 9.48 -10.54
C ALA A 52 -3.06 9.58 -10.05
N SER A 53 -3.41 8.89 -8.97
CA SER A 53 -4.81 8.78 -8.51
C SER A 53 -5.37 10.03 -7.81
N GLY A 54 -4.51 10.87 -7.23
CA GLY A 54 -4.93 12.04 -6.44
C GLY A 54 -5.68 11.70 -5.15
N CYS A 55 -5.72 10.44 -4.73
CA CYS A 55 -6.42 10.00 -3.51
C CYS A 55 -5.52 9.99 -2.25
N ASP A 56 -4.37 10.66 -2.29
CA ASP A 56 -3.35 10.60 -1.23
C ASP A 56 -3.87 11.12 0.11
N THR A 57 -4.63 12.21 0.12
CA THR A 57 -5.23 12.79 1.33
C THR A 57 -6.27 11.87 1.98
N ILE A 58 -7.04 11.14 1.16
CA ILE A 58 -8.02 10.15 1.62
C ILE A 58 -7.28 8.97 2.26
N CYS A 59 -6.22 8.47 1.61
CA CYS A 59 -5.41 7.40 2.15
C CYS A 59 -4.73 7.81 3.47
N GLU A 60 -4.24 9.04 3.59
CA GLU A 60 -3.63 9.57 4.83
C GLU A 60 -4.63 9.69 5.96
N ALA A 61 -5.79 10.31 5.71
CA ALA A 61 -6.85 10.44 6.69
C ALA A 61 -7.35 9.06 7.15
N TRP A 62 -7.50 8.12 6.21
CA TRP A 62 -7.86 6.75 6.54
C TRP A 62 -6.80 6.08 7.41
N LEU A 63 -5.51 6.17 7.05
CA LEU A 63 -4.41 5.61 7.85
C LEU A 63 -4.40 6.16 9.29
N ALA A 64 -4.68 7.45 9.48
CA ALA A 64 -4.75 8.07 10.80
C ALA A 64 -5.87 7.52 11.70
N THR A 65 -6.87 6.83 11.13
CA THR A 65 -7.98 6.22 11.87
C THR A 65 -7.80 4.72 12.14
N GLN A 66 -6.76 4.09 11.59
CA GLN A 66 -6.55 2.65 11.76
C GLN A 66 -5.76 2.36 13.05
N THR A 67 -6.38 1.63 13.99
CA THR A 67 -5.73 1.12 15.21
C THR A 67 -5.24 -0.31 15.07
N ASP A 68 -5.87 -1.07 14.18
CA ASP A 68 -5.67 -2.51 14.00
C ASP A 68 -5.51 -2.87 12.51
N ARG A 69 -5.39 -4.17 12.23
CA ARG A 69 -5.34 -4.66 10.86
C ARG A 69 -6.66 -4.37 10.14
N ALA A 70 -6.60 -3.64 9.03
CA ALA A 70 -7.76 -3.36 8.21
C ALA A 70 -8.04 -4.50 7.22
N GLU A 71 -9.27 -4.98 7.21
CA GLU A 71 -9.68 -6.01 6.26
C GLU A 71 -9.83 -5.48 4.83
N ARG A 72 -9.90 -4.16 4.63
CA ARG A 72 -10.10 -3.56 3.30
C ARG A 72 -9.25 -2.32 3.15
N ALA A 73 -8.85 -2.04 1.91
CA ALA A 73 -8.21 -0.78 1.56
C ALA A 73 -9.17 0.40 1.77
N PRO A 74 -8.66 1.65 1.91
CA PRO A 74 -9.51 2.83 1.96
C PRO A 74 -10.44 2.91 0.76
N ALA A 75 -11.63 3.51 0.98
CA ALA A 75 -12.50 3.90 -0.11
C ALA A 75 -11.69 4.78 -1.10
N HIS A 76 -11.78 4.47 -2.39
CA HIS A 76 -11.05 5.15 -3.47
C HIS A 76 -9.53 4.89 -3.55
N CYS A 77 -8.99 3.93 -2.80
CA CYS A 77 -7.61 3.50 -3.02
C CYS A 77 -7.45 2.93 -4.43
N ALA A 78 -6.64 3.58 -5.27
CA ALA A 78 -6.39 3.10 -6.63
C ALA A 78 -5.74 1.70 -6.64
N ASN A 79 -5.02 1.32 -5.59
CA ASN A 79 -4.36 0.02 -5.50
C ASN A 79 -5.21 -1.05 -4.80
N ALA A 80 -6.46 -0.76 -4.42
CA ALA A 80 -7.29 -1.65 -3.60
C ALA A 80 -7.36 -3.08 -4.14
N GLU A 81 -7.67 -3.23 -5.43
CA GLU A 81 -7.81 -4.56 -6.06
C GLU A 81 -6.49 -5.35 -6.09
N ILE A 82 -5.36 -4.67 -6.32
CA ILE A 82 -4.06 -5.36 -6.37
C ILE A 82 -3.61 -5.74 -4.96
N LEU A 83 -3.81 -4.85 -3.98
CA LEU A 83 -3.52 -5.14 -2.58
C LEU A 83 -4.37 -6.31 -2.07
N ASP A 84 -5.64 -6.38 -2.45
CA ASP A 84 -6.51 -7.49 -2.07
C ASP A 84 -6.00 -8.84 -2.61
N ARG A 85 -5.51 -8.88 -3.87
CA ARG A 85 -4.90 -10.09 -4.47
C ARG A 85 -3.59 -10.52 -3.81
N LEU A 86 -2.81 -9.57 -3.29
CA LEU A 86 -1.55 -9.83 -2.60
C LEU A 86 -1.75 -10.22 -1.13
N ARG A 87 -2.99 -10.25 -0.66
CA ARG A 87 -3.28 -10.56 0.73
C ARG A 87 -2.91 -12.01 1.04
N PRO A 88 -2.05 -12.25 2.05
CA PRO A 88 -1.83 -13.61 2.49
C PRO A 88 -3.13 -14.16 3.07
N PRO A 89 -3.42 -15.47 2.90
CA PRO A 89 -4.57 -16.10 3.53
C PRO A 89 -4.54 -15.80 5.03
N ALA A 90 -5.72 -15.57 5.62
CA ALA A 90 -5.82 -15.32 7.06
C ALA A 90 -5.17 -16.48 7.81
N ARG A 91 -3.97 -16.25 8.35
CA ARG A 91 -3.35 -17.24 9.23
C ARG A 91 -4.20 -17.24 10.50
N PRO A 92 -4.72 -18.39 10.96
CA PRO A 92 -5.40 -18.45 12.24
C PRO A 92 -4.45 -17.91 13.30
N GLY A 93 -4.96 -17.00 14.12
CA GLY A 93 -4.17 -16.30 15.13
C GLY A 93 -3.40 -17.29 15.98
N ARG A 94 -2.07 -17.14 16.02
CA ARG A 94 -1.26 -17.81 17.02
C ARG A 94 -1.61 -17.14 18.34
N HIS A 95 -2.54 -17.73 19.07
CA HIS A 95 -2.72 -17.45 20.50
C HIS A 95 -1.39 -17.83 21.16
N GLY A 96 -0.67 -16.83 21.69
CA GLY A 96 0.60 -17.05 22.37
C GLY A 96 0.38 -17.81 23.66
N ASP A 97 1.26 -18.78 23.91
CA ASP A 97 1.57 -19.41 25.20
C ASP A 97 1.76 -18.38 26.35
#